data_AF-A0A4S2KIH6-F1
#
_entry.id   AF-A0A4S2KIH6-F1
#
_cell.length_a   1.000
_cell.length_b   1.000
_cell.length_c   1.000
_cell.angle_alpha   90.00
_cell.angle_beta   90.00
_cell.angle_gamma   90.00
#
_symmetry.space_group_name_H-M   'P 1'
#
loop_
_entity.id
_entity.type
_entity.pdbx_description
1 polymer ?
#
loop_
_entity_poly.entity_id
_entity_poly.type
_entity_poly.pdbx_seq_one_letter_code
_entity_poly.pdbx_strand_id
1 'polypeptide(L)'
;MIDFGYDISDFKNIDPTFGSLEDFKVLLARAKALGLKVVLDLVPNHTSDKHIWFQKALQGHKKYKNYYVWARGRNGDGITPPNNWISVFSDSAWTYVESQKQWYLHQFEYRQPDLNFRNPAVRLEM
;
A
#
# COMPACT_ATOMS: atom_id res chain seq x y z
N MET A 1 -6.04 1.80 -11.36
CA MET A 1 -6.90 2.31 -10.29
C MET A 1 -7.78 1.17 -9.82
N ILE A 2 -7.52 0.71 -8.61
CA ILE A 2 -8.30 -0.23 -7.81
C ILE A 2 -8.81 0.54 -6.61
N ASP A 3 -10.00 0.21 -6.12
CA ASP A 3 -10.62 0.94 -5.01
C ASP A 3 -10.65 2.46 -5.27
N PHE A 4 -10.98 2.85 -6.51
CA PHE A 4 -11.13 4.25 -6.95
C PHE A 4 -9.96 5.19 -6.62
N GLY A 5 -8.74 4.67 -6.48
CA GLY A 5 -7.52 5.46 -6.27
C GLY A 5 -6.87 5.27 -4.90
N TYR A 6 -7.47 4.47 -4.02
CA TYR A 6 -6.86 4.11 -2.73
C TYR A 6 -5.79 3.02 -2.85
N ASP A 7 -5.60 2.41 -4.03
CA ASP A 7 -4.39 1.64 -4.38
C ASP A 7 -3.20 2.56 -4.76
N ILE A 8 -2.67 3.31 -3.78
CA ILE A 8 -1.69 4.37 -4.05
C ILE A 8 -0.34 3.80 -4.49
N SER A 9 0.10 4.12 -5.71
CA SER A 9 1.39 3.68 -6.28
C SER A 9 2.50 4.74 -6.19
N ASP A 10 2.14 6.01 -5.97
CA ASP A 10 3.03 7.12 -5.67
C ASP A 10 2.29 8.16 -4.79
N PHE A 11 2.70 8.31 -3.53
CA PHE A 11 2.10 9.26 -2.58
C PHE A 11 2.40 10.74 -2.89
N LYS A 12 3.28 11.03 -3.85
CA LYS A 12 3.80 12.40 -4.08
C LYS A 12 3.37 13.00 -5.40
N ASN A 13 2.53 12.30 -6.17
CA ASN A 13 2.10 12.73 -7.48
C ASN A 13 0.57 12.64 -7.65
N ILE A 14 0.07 13.25 -8.71
CA ILE A 14 -1.36 13.23 -9.06
C ILE A 14 -1.58 12.16 -10.12
N ASP A 15 -2.64 11.37 -9.97
CA ASP A 15 -3.04 10.42 -11.02
C ASP A 15 -3.36 11.19 -12.32
N PRO A 16 -2.81 10.79 -13.47
CA PRO A 16 -3.00 11.51 -14.74
C PRO A 16 -4.46 11.66 -15.16
N THR A 17 -5.36 10.81 -14.66
CA THR A 17 -6.81 10.93 -14.89
C THR A 17 -7.37 12.23 -14.29
N PHE A 18 -6.78 12.72 -13.19
CA PHE A 18 -7.19 13.94 -12.49
C PHE A 18 -6.38 15.18 -12.86
N GLY A 19 -5.25 15.00 -13.57
CA GLY A 19 -4.39 16.08 -14.03
C GLY A 19 -2.95 15.91 -13.55
N SER A 20 -2.26 17.03 -13.35
CA SER A 20 -0.85 17.09 -12.95
C SER A 20 -0.66 17.72 -11.57
N LEU A 21 0.56 17.60 -11.02
CA LEU A 21 0.94 18.33 -9.82
C LEU A 21 0.86 19.85 -10.01
N GLU A 22 1.02 20.37 -11.23
CA GLU A 22 0.87 21.79 -11.50
C GLU A 22 -0.59 22.22 -11.43
N ASP A 23 -1.51 21.42 -11.96
CA ASP A 23 -2.96 21.67 -11.84
C ASP A 23 -3.39 21.69 -10.37
N PHE A 24 -2.83 20.78 -9.55
CA PHE A 24 -3.07 20.78 -8.11
C PHE A 24 -2.56 22.05 -7.43
N LYS A 25 -1.38 22.58 -7.81
CA LYS A 25 -0.90 23.87 -7.29
C LYS A 25 -1.81 25.04 -7.68
N VAL A 26 -2.32 25.05 -8.91
CA VAL A 26 -3.28 26.06 -9.37
C VAL A 26 -4.56 26.00 -8.54
N LEU A 27 -5.09 24.80 -8.27
CA LEU A 27 -6.24 24.59 -7.39
C LEU A 27 -5.98 25.15 -5.98
N LEU A 28 -4.83 24.82 -5.38
CA LEU A 28 -4.47 25.30 -4.05
C LEU A 28 -4.37 26.83 -3.98
N ALA A 29 -3.74 27.45 -5.00
CA ALA A 29 -3.61 28.90 -5.08
C ALA A 29 -4.98 29.57 -5.17
N ARG A 30 -5.89 29.02 -5.98
CA ARG A 30 -7.24 29.55 -6.13
C ARG A 30 -8.07 29.38 -4.85
N ALA A 31 -8.03 28.22 -4.22
CA ALA A 31 -8.72 27.96 -2.96
C ALA A 31 -8.27 28.95 -1.87
N LYS A 32 -6.96 29.17 -1.75
CA LYS A 32 -6.39 30.13 -0.80
C LYS A 32 -6.86 31.57 -1.07
N ALA A 33 -6.90 32.00 -2.34
CA ALA A 33 -7.38 33.34 -2.71
C ALA A 33 -8.87 33.55 -2.37
N LEU A 34 -9.64 32.46 -2.29
CA LEU A 34 -11.05 32.47 -1.89
C LEU A 34 -11.26 32.29 -0.37
N GLY A 35 -10.19 32.24 0.42
CA GLY A 35 -10.27 32.00 1.86
C GLY A 35 -10.62 30.56 2.26
N LEU A 36 -10.57 29.62 1.32
CA LEU A 36 -10.87 28.20 1.55
C LEU A 36 -9.65 27.44 2.10
N LYS A 37 -9.93 26.33 2.79
CA LYS A 37 -8.93 25.35 3.21
C LYS A 37 -9.12 24.06 2.41
N VAL A 38 -8.01 23.42 2.06
CA VAL A 38 -8.00 22.14 1.34
C VAL A 38 -7.41 21.11 2.29
N VAL A 39 -8.11 19.99 2.46
CA VAL A 39 -7.68 18.83 3.23
C VAL A 39 -7.47 17.69 2.25
N LEU A 40 -6.34 17.00 2.36
CA LEU A 40 -6.05 15.82 1.56
C LEU A 40 -6.45 14.57 2.35
N ASP A 41 -7.04 13.61 1.66
CA ASP A 41 -7.25 12.27 2.19
C ASP A 41 -5.93 11.47 2.08
N LEU A 42 -5.69 10.60 3.06
CA LEU A 42 -4.51 9.76 3.13
C LEU A 42 -4.92 8.40 3.69
N VAL A 43 -4.58 7.34 2.95
CA VAL A 43 -4.66 5.96 3.43
C VAL A 43 -3.27 5.51 3.85
N PRO A 44 -2.93 5.51 5.15
CA PRO A 44 -1.60 5.14 5.60
C PRO A 44 -1.41 3.62 5.68
N ASN A 45 -2.50 2.82 5.69
CA ASN A 45 -2.44 1.39 6.01
C ASN A 45 -1.66 0.55 4.99
N HIS A 46 -1.83 0.81 3.70
CA HIS A 46 -1.32 -0.02 2.60
C HIS A 46 -0.83 0.85 1.44
N THR A 47 -0.11 0.23 0.51
CA THR A 47 0.23 0.81 -0.80
C THR A 47 -0.35 -0.06 -1.90
N SER A 48 -0.31 0.40 -3.16
CA SER A 48 -0.47 -0.48 -4.32
C SER A 48 0.61 -1.55 -4.35
N ASP A 49 0.31 -2.74 -4.89
CA ASP A 49 1.29 -3.73 -5.28
C ASP A 49 2.26 -3.21 -6.36
N LYS A 50 1.85 -2.19 -7.12
CA LYS A 50 2.71 -1.48 -8.08
C LYS A 50 3.63 -0.44 -7.44
N HIS A 51 3.47 -0.14 -6.14
CA HIS A 51 4.33 0.80 -5.45
C HIS A 51 5.80 0.32 -5.49
N ILE A 52 6.74 1.23 -5.72
CA ILE A 52 8.17 0.90 -5.83
C ILE A 52 8.72 0.19 -4.60
N TRP A 53 8.11 0.42 -3.43
CA TRP A 53 8.46 -0.27 -2.19
C TRP A 53 8.09 -1.76 -2.27
N PHE A 54 6.86 -2.09 -2.65
CA PHE A 54 6.43 -3.48 -2.77
C PHE A 54 7.18 -4.22 -3.89
N GLN A 55 7.40 -3.57 -5.03
CA GLN A 55 8.19 -4.13 -6.13
C GLN A 55 9.62 -4.48 -5.68
N LYS A 56 10.28 -3.60 -4.91
CA LYS A 56 11.60 -3.90 -4.33
C LYS A 56 11.53 -4.99 -3.24
N ALA A 57 10.44 -5.05 -2.48
CA ALA A 57 10.22 -6.13 -1.50
C ALA A 57 10.11 -7.50 -2.19
N LEU A 58 9.37 -7.59 -3.29
CA LEU A 58 9.24 -8.80 -4.12
C LEU A 58 10.56 -9.24 -4.76
N GLN A 59 11.48 -8.30 -4.99
CA GLN A 59 12.85 -8.57 -5.44
C GLN A 59 13.81 -8.95 -4.29
N GLY A 60 13.33 -9.02 -3.05
CA GLY A 60 14.13 -9.41 -1.88
C GLY A 60 14.95 -8.28 -1.27
N HIS A 61 14.72 -7.02 -1.63
CA HIS A 61 15.45 -5.90 -1.04
C HIS A 61 15.15 -5.76 0.46
N LYS A 62 16.15 -5.99 1.31
CA LYS A 62 15.99 -6.11 2.78
C LYS A 62 15.22 -4.95 3.43
N LYS A 63 15.55 -3.69 3.10
CA LYS A 63 14.83 -2.50 3.63
C LYS A 63 13.33 -2.58 3.32
N TYR A 64 12.97 -2.68 2.04
CA TYR A 64 11.57 -2.64 1.61
C TYR A 64 10.81 -3.93 1.93
N LYS A 65 11.49 -5.08 2.04
CA LYS A 65 10.86 -6.29 2.56
C LYS A 65 10.30 -6.06 3.97
N ASN A 66 11.03 -5.35 4.83
CA ASN A 66 10.58 -4.99 6.18
C ASN A 66 9.52 -3.87 6.21
N TYR A 67 9.19 -3.24 5.06
CA TYR A 67 8.10 -2.26 5.00
C TYR A 67 6.73 -2.92 5.00
N TYR A 68 6.63 -4.21 4.70
CA TYR A 68 5.37 -4.95 4.63
C TYR A 68 5.33 -6.08 5.65
N VAL A 69 4.12 -6.58 5.93
CA VAL A 69 3.92 -7.69 6.85
C VAL A 69 4.03 -9.01 6.09
N TRP A 70 5.06 -9.81 6.41
CA TRP A 70 5.30 -11.12 5.83
C TRP A 70 5.20 -12.23 6.87
N ALA A 71 4.71 -13.39 6.46
CA ALA A 71 4.64 -14.59 7.30
C ALA A 71 4.92 -15.87 6.50
N ARG A 72 5.31 -16.93 7.20
CA ARG A 72 5.38 -18.28 6.62
C ARG A 72 4.01 -18.94 6.74
N GLY A 73 3.69 -19.83 5.81
CA GLY A 73 2.49 -20.66 5.90
C GLY A 73 2.54 -21.58 7.13
N ARG A 74 1.36 -22.00 7.61
CA ARG A 74 1.25 -22.96 8.72
C ARG A 74 1.50 -24.40 8.23
N ASN A 75 1.55 -25.36 9.15
CA ASN A 75 1.64 -26.80 8.87
C ASN A 75 2.88 -27.29 8.10
N GLY A 76 3.85 -26.42 7.81
CA GLY A 76 5.09 -26.80 7.13
C GLY A 76 4.96 -27.05 5.63
N ASP A 77 3.75 -26.94 5.06
CA ASP A 77 3.51 -27.06 3.61
C ASP A 77 3.91 -25.79 2.84
N GLY A 78 4.02 -24.66 3.54
CA GLY A 78 4.30 -23.34 2.97
C GLY A 78 3.13 -22.69 2.20
N ILE A 79 2.10 -23.47 1.84
CA ILE A 79 0.98 -23.10 0.97
C ILE A 79 -0.37 -22.99 1.69
N THR A 80 -0.42 -23.27 2.99
CA THR A 80 -1.57 -22.91 3.82
C THR A 80 -1.33 -21.56 4.49
N PRO A 81 -2.29 -20.61 4.44
CA PRO A 81 -2.15 -19.29 5.08
C PRO A 81 -1.71 -19.36 6.55
N PRO A 82 -1.01 -18.34 7.07
CA PRO A 82 -0.48 -18.33 8.44
C PRO A 82 -1.56 -18.49 9.52
N ASN A 83 -2.76 -17.98 9.27
CA ASN A 83 -3.91 -18.05 10.16
C ASN A 83 -5.22 -17.92 9.34
N ASN A 84 -6.36 -17.81 10.02
CA ASN A 84 -7.69 -17.68 9.42
C ASN A 84 -8.18 -16.21 9.31
N TRP A 85 -7.28 -15.24 9.24
CA TRP A 85 -7.70 -13.84 9.05
C TRP A 85 -8.32 -13.65 7.67
N ILE A 86 -9.42 -12.89 7.64
CA ILE A 86 -10.26 -12.66 6.48
C ILE A 86 -10.08 -11.21 6.02
N SER A 87 -9.97 -11.00 4.71
CA SER A 87 -9.94 -9.67 4.12
C SER A 87 -11.34 -9.04 4.16
N VAL A 88 -11.42 -7.71 4.21
CA VAL A 88 -12.71 -7.01 4.12
C VAL A 88 -13.38 -7.25 2.76
N PHE A 89 -12.62 -7.47 1.69
CA PHE A 89 -13.13 -7.57 0.32
C PHE A 89 -12.99 -8.96 -0.32
N SER A 90 -12.30 -9.90 0.34
CA SER A 90 -12.05 -11.24 -0.18
C SER A 90 -11.99 -12.28 0.95
N ASP A 91 -11.77 -13.54 0.61
CA ASP A 91 -11.64 -14.62 1.61
C ASP A 91 -10.38 -14.44 2.48
N SER A 92 -9.24 -15.00 2.10
CA SER A 92 -7.99 -14.88 2.88
C SER A 92 -7.48 -13.44 2.89
N ALA A 93 -7.03 -12.94 4.05
CA ALA A 93 -6.24 -11.70 4.17
C ALA A 93 -4.75 -11.89 3.82
N TRP A 94 -4.38 -13.10 3.39
CA TRP A 94 -3.03 -13.46 3.05
C TRP A 94 -2.95 -13.91 1.60
N THR A 95 -1.98 -13.36 0.87
CA THR A 95 -1.65 -13.79 -0.49
C THR A 95 -0.23 -14.36 -0.53
N TYR A 96 -0.09 -15.55 -1.13
CA TYR A 96 1.18 -16.26 -1.24
C TYR A 96 2.03 -15.72 -2.40
N VAL A 97 3.33 -15.59 -2.16
CA VAL A 97 4.32 -15.14 -3.15
C VAL A 97 5.37 -16.22 -3.32
N GLU A 98 5.28 -16.95 -4.44
CA GLU A 98 6.15 -18.08 -4.77
C GLU A 98 7.64 -17.70 -4.74
N SER A 99 8.01 -16.56 -5.34
CA SER A 99 9.40 -16.10 -5.40
C SER A 99 10.02 -15.82 -4.02
N GLN A 100 9.19 -15.56 -3.01
CA GLN A 100 9.61 -15.30 -1.64
C GLN A 100 9.36 -16.50 -0.71
N LYS A 101 8.57 -17.50 -1.14
CA LYS A 101 8.06 -18.61 -0.32
C LYS A 101 7.42 -18.12 0.97
N GLN A 102 6.66 -17.03 0.88
CA GLN A 102 6.04 -16.34 2.00
C GLN A 102 4.69 -15.76 1.61
N TRP A 103 3.88 -15.48 2.63
CA TRP A 103 2.62 -14.79 2.53
C TRP A 103 2.81 -13.33 2.90
N TYR A 104 2.15 -12.40 2.21
CA TYR A 104 2.00 -11.02 2.69
C TYR A 104 0.55 -10.76 3.10
N LEU A 105 0.39 -9.85 4.07
CA LEU A 105 -0.90 -9.41 4.56
C LEU A 105 -1.50 -8.35 3.64
N HIS A 106 -2.81 -8.44 3.41
CA HIS A 106 -3.64 -7.38 2.87
C HIS A 106 -4.97 -7.39 3.62
N GLN A 107 -5.34 -6.28 4.27
CA GLN A 107 -6.64 -6.21 4.96
C GLN A 107 -7.79 -5.96 3.99
N PHE A 108 -7.50 -5.45 2.80
CA PHE A 108 -8.47 -5.13 1.75
C PHE A 108 -8.15 -5.97 0.50
N GLU A 109 -7.98 -5.35 -0.66
CA GLU A 109 -7.69 -6.06 -1.91
C GLU A 109 -6.26 -6.63 -1.92
N TYR A 110 -6.02 -7.75 -2.61
CA TYR A 110 -4.68 -8.37 -2.63
C TYR A 110 -3.60 -7.45 -3.20
N ARG A 111 -3.96 -6.52 -4.09
CA ARG A 111 -3.10 -5.46 -4.64
C ARG A 111 -2.91 -4.29 -3.69
N GLN A 112 -3.40 -4.38 -2.46
CA GLN A 112 -3.20 -3.41 -1.37
C GLN A 112 -2.39 -4.06 -0.22
N PRO A 113 -1.11 -4.43 -0.44
CA PRO A 113 -0.26 -4.99 0.61
C PRO A 113 -0.09 -4.03 1.80
N ASP A 114 -0.35 -4.55 2.99
CA ASP A 114 -0.33 -3.78 4.24
C ASP A 114 1.09 -3.43 4.70
N LEU A 115 1.28 -2.15 5.05
CA LEU A 115 2.51 -1.64 5.61
C LEU A 115 2.70 -2.13 7.05
N ASN A 116 3.95 -2.43 7.39
CA ASN A 116 4.33 -2.86 8.73
C ASN A 116 4.60 -1.65 9.64
N PHE A 117 3.55 -1.11 10.27
CA PHE A 117 3.66 0.01 11.22
C PHE A 117 4.47 -0.27 12.48
N ARG A 118 4.88 -1.52 12.75
CA ARG A 118 5.85 -1.82 13.82
C ARG A 118 7.26 -1.37 13.44
N ASN A 119 7.57 -1.25 12.14
CA ASN A 119 8.84 -0.77 11.64
C ASN A 119 8.95 0.77 11.79
N PRO A 120 9.95 1.31 12.53
CA PRO A 120 10.12 2.76 12.68
C PRO A 120 10.38 3.49 11.36
N ALA A 121 10.98 2.83 10.36
CA ALA A 121 11.20 3.45 9.05
C ALA A 121 9.89 3.67 8.28
N VAL A 122 8.89 2.81 8.46
CA VAL A 122 7.56 3.01 7.87
C VAL A 122 6.89 4.21 8.53
N ARG A 123 6.91 4.29 9.87
CA ARG A 123 6.33 5.42 10.62
C ARG A 123 7.01 6.77 10.34
N LEU A 124 8.24 6.77 9.83
CA LEU A 124 8.96 8.00 9.46
C LEU A 124 8.67 8.45 8.03
N GLU A 125 8.36 7.51 7.12
CA GLU A 125 8.08 7.82 5.72
C GLU A 125 6.62 8.26 5.49
N MET A 126 5.71 7.83 6.35
CA MET A 126 4.28 8.23 6.36
C MET A 126 4.08 9.44 7.26
#